data_AF-S4PVS4-F1
#
_entry.id   AF-S4PVS4-F1
#
_cell.length_a   1.000
_cell.length_b   1.000
_cell.length_c   1.000
_cell.angle_alpha   90.00
_cell.angle_beta   90.00
_cell.angle_gamma   90.00
#
_symmetry.space_group_name_H-M   'P 1'
#
loop_
_entity.id
_entity.type
_entity.pdbx_description
1 polymer ?
#
loop_
_entity_poly.entity_id
_entity_poly.type
_entity_poly.pdbx_seq_one_letter_code
_entity_poly.pdbx_strand_id
1 'polypeptide(L)'
;MQEEKIQTVLINPNIATVQTSKGLADKVYFLPITPAYVEQVIKAERPTGILLTFGGQTALNCGVELEKSKVFEKYNVAVLGTPVQSIVDTEDRKIFAEKINAIGEKV
;
A
#
# COMPACT_ATOMS: atom_id res chain seq x y z
N MET A 1 14.84 -0.43 5.37
CA MET A 1 14.83 -0.99 3.99
C MET A 1 16.20 -0.86 3.35
N GLN A 2 16.76 0.34 3.19
CA GLN A 2 18.13 0.51 2.68
C GLN A 2 19.20 -0.17 3.56
N GLU A 3 19.05 -0.08 4.88
CA GLU A 3 19.93 -0.78 5.85
C GLU A 3 19.87 -2.32 5.69
N GLU A 4 18.74 -2.84 5.23
CA GLU A 4 18.47 -4.27 5.01
C GLU A 4 18.82 -4.74 3.59
N LYS A 5 19.45 -3.89 2.77
CA LYS A 5 19.78 -4.16 1.36
C LYS A 5 18.55 -4.49 0.49
N ILE A 6 17.39 -3.94 0.83
CA ILE A 6 16.17 -4.06 0.03
C ILE A 6 16.12 -2.89 -0.94
N GLN A 7 15.97 -3.19 -2.23
CA GLN A 7 15.72 -2.16 -3.25
C GLN A 7 14.33 -1.56 -3.07
N THR A 8 14.24 -0.24 -3.07
CA THR A 8 13.04 0.52 -2.74
C THR A 8 12.56 1.38 -3.91
N VAL A 9 11.27 1.28 -4.20
CA VAL A 9 10.57 2.16 -5.15
C VAL A 9 9.48 2.90 -4.39
N LEU A 10 9.52 4.23 -4.43
CA LEU A 10 8.52 5.11 -3.83
C LEU A 10 7.64 5.73 -4.92
N ILE A 11 6.31 5.71 -4.72
CA ILE A 11 5.36 6.49 -5.53
C ILE A 11 4.79 7.58 -4.64
N ASN A 12 5.09 8.83 -4.92
CA ASN A 12 4.57 9.97 -4.18
C ASN A 12 4.51 11.22 -5.09
N PRO A 13 3.31 11.75 -5.39
CA PRO A 13 3.18 12.92 -6.26
C PRO A 13 3.64 14.22 -5.59
N ASN A 14 3.80 14.26 -4.26
CA ASN A 14 4.21 15.46 -3.55
C ASN A 14 5.74 15.60 -3.51
N ILE A 15 6.28 16.42 -4.41
CA ILE A 15 7.71 16.74 -4.52
C ILE A 15 8.28 17.45 -3.29
N ALA A 16 7.45 18.10 -2.48
CA ALA A 16 7.86 18.87 -1.32
C ALA A 16 7.86 18.03 -0.03
N THR A 17 8.11 16.71 -0.12
CA THR A 17 8.20 15.83 1.05
C THR A 17 9.63 15.37 1.29
N VAL A 18 9.97 15.15 2.56
CA VAL A 18 11.26 14.55 2.92
C VAL A 18 11.38 13.19 2.26
N GLN A 19 10.32 12.37 2.21
CA GLN A 19 10.31 11.03 1.60
C GLN A 19 10.84 10.98 0.17
N THR A 20 10.63 12.05 -0.63
CA THR A 20 11.10 12.13 -2.02
C THR A 20 12.52 12.67 -2.16
N SER A 21 13.23 12.91 -1.05
CA SER A 21 14.62 13.39 -1.06
C SER A 21 15.57 12.33 -1.59
N LYS A 22 16.64 12.79 -2.25
CA LYS A 22 17.67 11.91 -2.79
C LYS A 22 18.27 11.05 -1.69
N GLY A 23 18.31 9.74 -1.92
CA GLY A 23 18.95 8.78 -1.03
C GLY A 23 18.02 8.12 -0.01
N LEU A 24 16.72 8.45 0.07
CA LEU A 24 15.77 7.74 0.94
C LEU A 24 15.09 6.55 0.27
N ALA A 25 14.89 6.63 -1.04
CA ALA A 25 14.48 5.51 -1.88
C ALA A 25 15.43 5.41 -3.07
N ASP A 26 15.61 4.20 -3.59
CA ASP A 26 16.49 3.97 -4.76
C ASP A 26 15.86 4.54 -6.03
N LYS A 27 14.52 4.51 -6.12
CA LYS A 27 13.76 5.11 -7.20
C LYS A 27 12.51 5.81 -6.69
N VAL A 28 12.22 6.98 -7.24
CA VAL A 28 11.03 7.77 -6.90
C VAL A 28 10.23 8.05 -8.17
N TYR A 29 8.93 7.76 -8.12
CA TYR A 29 7.93 8.10 -9.13
C TYR A 29 7.03 9.21 -8.61
N PHE A 30 7.08 10.36 -9.28
CA PHE A 30 6.15 11.48 -9.05
C PHE A 30 4.87 11.29 -9.86
N LEU A 31 4.13 10.22 -9.55
CA LEU A 31 2.89 9.84 -10.23
C LEU A 31 1.70 9.90 -9.25
N PRO A 32 0.47 10.11 -9.76
CA PRO A 32 -0.73 9.96 -8.96
C PRO A 32 -0.85 8.56 -8.35
N ILE A 33 -1.28 8.46 -7.10
CA ILE A 33 -1.53 7.19 -6.41
C ILE A 33 -2.92 6.67 -6.83
N THR A 34 -3.02 6.19 -8.06
CA THR A 34 -4.23 5.54 -8.60
C THR A 34 -3.91 4.13 -9.10
N PRO A 35 -4.88 3.20 -9.13
CA PRO A 35 -4.62 1.81 -9.53
C PRO A 35 -3.93 1.69 -10.90
N ALA A 36 -4.33 2.52 -11.87
CA ALA A 36 -3.76 2.50 -13.21
C ALA A 36 -2.27 2.85 -13.24
N TYR A 37 -1.85 3.91 -12.54
CA TYR A 37 -0.43 4.31 -12.48
C TYR A 37 0.38 3.36 -11.62
N VAL A 38 -0.17 2.92 -10.48
CA VAL A 38 0.53 1.99 -9.59
C VAL A 38 0.73 0.63 -10.28
N GLU A 39 -0.26 0.11 -11.01
CA GLU A 39 -0.08 -1.13 -11.81
C GLU A 39 1.03 -0.97 -12.85
N GLN A 40 1.12 0.18 -13.53
CA GLN A 40 2.21 0.43 -14.49
C GLN A 40 3.58 0.39 -13.82
N VAL A 41 3.72 0.97 -12.62
CA VAL A 41 4.96 0.90 -11.85
C VAL A 41 5.25 -0.53 -11.42
N ILE A 42 4.26 -1.28 -10.91
CA ILE A 42 4.41 -2.70 -10.57
C ILE A 42 4.88 -3.52 -11.79
N LYS A 43 4.29 -3.27 -12.96
CA LYS A 43 4.65 -3.94 -14.22
C LYS A 43 6.09 -3.63 -14.66
N ALA A 44 6.55 -2.40 -14.45
CA ALA A 44 7.88 -1.96 -14.85
C ALA A 44 8.97 -2.43 -13.86
N GLU A 45 8.71 -2.28 -12.56
CA GLU A 45 9.70 -2.52 -11.50
C GLU A 45 9.70 -3.96 -10.98
N ARG A 46 8.60 -4.70 -11.19
CA ARG A 46 8.41 -6.10 -10.73
C ARG A 46 8.79 -6.29 -9.25
N PRO A 47 8.20 -5.50 -8.32
CA PRO A 47 8.51 -5.63 -6.90
C PRO A 47 8.02 -6.99 -6.37
N THR A 48 8.72 -7.54 -5.39
CA THR A 48 8.30 -8.77 -4.70
C THR A 48 7.34 -8.46 -3.54
N GLY A 49 7.32 -7.23 -3.05
CA GLY A 49 6.40 -6.81 -2.01
C GLY A 49 6.04 -5.33 -2.06
N ILE A 50 4.93 -4.98 -1.42
CA ILE A 50 4.38 -3.63 -1.36
C ILE A 50 3.95 -3.27 0.07
N LEU A 51 4.23 -2.04 0.49
CA LEU A 51 3.77 -1.46 1.75
C LEU A 51 2.71 -0.39 1.47
N LEU A 52 1.54 -0.52 2.09
CA LEU A 52 0.40 0.40 1.88
C LEU A 52 0.19 1.37 3.05
N THR A 53 0.72 1.03 4.23
CA THR A 53 0.41 1.69 5.51
C THR A 53 1.08 3.06 5.71
N PHE A 54 2.02 3.45 4.84
CA PHE A 54 2.78 4.70 5.00
C PHE A 54 2.27 5.86 4.13
N GLY A 55 1.23 5.63 3.31
CA GLY A 55 0.68 6.64 2.39
C GLY A 55 -0.71 7.16 2.76
N GLY A 56 -1.17 6.92 3.99
CA GLY A 56 -2.50 7.31 4.47
C GLY A 56 -3.64 6.69 3.65
N GLN A 57 -4.83 7.32 3.72
CA GLN A 57 -6.06 6.80 3.10
C GLN A 57 -5.93 6.58 1.60
N THR A 58 -5.20 7.45 0.89
CA THR A 58 -5.03 7.35 -0.55
C THR A 58 -4.30 6.07 -0.94
N ALA A 59 -3.24 5.70 -0.22
CA ALA A 59 -2.51 4.47 -0.48
C ALA A 59 -3.31 3.22 -0.07
N LEU A 60 -4.03 3.28 1.06
CA LEU A 60 -4.89 2.18 1.51
C LEU A 60 -5.99 1.89 0.48
N ASN A 61 -6.74 2.91 0.06
CA ASN A 61 -7.80 2.76 -0.96
C ASN A 61 -7.26 2.21 -2.27
N CYS A 62 -6.13 2.75 -2.74
CA CYS A 62 -5.49 2.27 -3.96
C CYS A 62 -5.08 0.80 -3.83
N GLY A 63 -4.47 0.42 -2.71
CA GLY A 63 -4.09 -0.96 -2.43
C GLY A 63 -5.28 -1.92 -2.37
N VAL A 64 -6.39 -1.51 -1.75
CA VAL A 64 -7.63 -2.28 -1.72
C VAL A 64 -8.18 -2.51 -3.13
N GLU A 65 -8.20 -1.48 -3.98
CA GLU A 65 -8.68 -1.63 -5.37
C GLU A 65 -7.76 -2.50 -6.23
N LEU A 66 -6.43 -2.43 -6.01
CA LEU A 66 -5.45 -3.29 -6.67
C LEU A 66 -5.61 -4.76 -6.25
N GLU A 67 -5.90 -5.02 -4.98
CA GLU A 67 -6.21 -6.36 -4.47
C GLU A 67 -7.51 -6.90 -5.07
N LYS A 68 -8.60 -6.11 -5.06
CA LYS A 68 -9.89 -6.49 -5.66
C LYS A 68 -9.77 -6.81 -7.15
N SER A 69 -8.94 -6.07 -7.87
CA SER A 69 -8.65 -6.30 -9.30
C SER A 69 -7.60 -7.39 -9.54
N LYS A 70 -7.14 -8.08 -8.48
CA LYS A 70 -6.16 -9.17 -8.50
C LYS A 70 -4.82 -8.78 -9.14
N VAL A 71 -4.45 -7.51 -9.05
CA VAL A 71 -3.18 -7.02 -9.59
C VAL A 71 -2.01 -7.61 -8.80
N PHE A 72 -2.10 -7.67 -7.48
CA PHE A 72 -1.03 -8.25 -6.66
C PHE A 72 -0.82 -9.74 -6.96
N GLU A 73 -1.88 -10.53 -7.13
CA GLU A 73 -1.83 -11.92 -7.58
C GLU A 73 -1.18 -12.03 -8.99
N LYS A 74 -1.67 -11.25 -9.95
CA LYS A 74 -1.20 -11.24 -11.35
C LYS A 74 0.30 -10.98 -11.48
N TYR A 75 0.88 -10.15 -10.61
CA TYR A 75 2.30 -9.80 -10.65
C TYR A 75 3.13 -10.45 -9.53
N ASN A 76 2.53 -11.34 -8.74
CA ASN A 76 3.16 -12.02 -7.61
C ASN A 76 3.80 -11.05 -6.59
N VAL A 77 3.05 -10.01 -6.21
CA VAL A 77 3.46 -8.99 -5.25
C VAL A 77 2.85 -9.31 -3.88
N ALA A 78 3.69 -9.50 -2.86
CA ALA A 78 3.20 -9.71 -1.50
C ALA A 78 2.85 -8.38 -0.82
N VAL A 79 1.67 -8.28 -0.22
CA VAL A 79 1.37 -7.15 0.68
C VAL A 79 2.11 -7.35 1.99
N LEU A 80 3.02 -6.44 2.31
CA LEU A 80 3.84 -6.46 3.50
C LEU A 80 3.16 -5.65 4.61
N GLY A 81 3.37 -6.06 5.87
CA GLY A 81 2.75 -5.42 7.03
C GLY A 81 1.30 -5.85 7.21
N THR A 82 0.40 -4.89 7.40
CA THR A 82 -1.02 -5.18 7.65
C THR A 82 -1.69 -5.75 6.40
N PRO A 83 -2.34 -6.93 6.47
CA PRO A 83 -3.06 -7.50 5.35
C PRO A 83 -4.17 -6.58 4.84
N VAL A 84 -4.43 -6.60 3.52
CA VAL A 84 -5.50 -5.79 2.90
C VAL A 84 -6.86 -6.09 3.53
N GLN A 85 -7.13 -7.35 3.86
CA GLN A 85 -8.37 -7.71 4.53
C GLN A 85 -8.53 -6.99 5.88
N SER A 86 -7.45 -6.91 6.67
CA SER A 86 -7.49 -6.19 7.96
C SER A 86 -7.75 -4.70 7.76
N ILE A 87 -7.21 -4.09 6.70
CA ILE A 87 -7.52 -2.70 6.34
C ILE A 87 -9.02 -2.57 6.07
N VAL A 88 -9.57 -3.39 5.16
CA VAL A 88 -11.00 -3.38 4.80
C VAL A 88 -11.90 -3.55 6.03
N ASP A 89 -11.56 -4.52 6.89
CA ASP A 89 -12.34 -4.81 8.10
C ASP A 89 -12.38 -3.66 9.09
N THR A 90 -11.34 -2.81 9.10
CA THR A 90 -11.23 -1.67 10.03
C THR A 90 -11.80 -0.37 9.48
N GLU A 91 -11.96 -0.24 8.15
CA GLU A 91 -12.50 0.99 7.55
C GLU A 91 -14.02 0.99 7.43
N ASP A 92 -14.63 -0.19 7.29
CA ASP A 92 -16.09 -0.31 7.36
C ASP A 92 -16.53 -0.33 8.84
N ARG A 93 -17.25 0.71 9.26
CA ARG A 93 -17.73 0.84 10.64
C ARG A 93 -18.59 -0.33 11.11
N LYS A 94 -19.37 -0.92 10.21
CA LYS A 94 -20.24 -2.05 10.53
C LYS A 94 -19.40 -3.30 10.74
N ILE A 95 -18.49 -3.60 9.81
CA ILE A 95 -17.57 -4.74 9.94
C ILE A 95 -16.71 -4.58 11.19
N PHE A 96 -16.20 -3.38 11.46
CA PHE A 96 -15.42 -3.08 12.65
C PHE A 96 -16.22 -3.34 13.93
N ALA A 97 -17.45 -2.82 14.03
CA ALA A 97 -18.32 -3.07 15.18
C ALA A 97 -18.65 -4.56 15.35
N GLU A 98 -18.89 -5.30 14.26
CA GLU A 98 -19.09 -6.75 14.29
C GLU A 98 -17.85 -7.48 14.83
N LYS A 99 -16.64 -7.08 14.41
CA LYS A 99 -15.38 -7.66 14.90
C LYS A 99 -15.10 -7.36 16.37
N ILE A 100 -15.39 -6.15 16.83
CA ILE A 100 -15.22 -5.77 18.24
C ILE A 100 -16.24 -6.49 19.13
N ASN A 101 -17.50 -6.58 18.68
CA ASN A 101 -18.52 -7.36 19.38
C ASN A 101 -18.15 -8.85 19.47
N ALA A 102 -17.51 -9.41 18.43
CA ALA A 102 -17.08 -10.81 18.42
C ALA A 102 -16.04 -11.15 19.50
N ILE A 103 -15.30 -10.16 20.00
CA ILE A 103 -14.36 -10.33 21.12
C ILE A 103 -14.94 -9.89 22.48
N GLY A 104 -16.23 -9.54 22.54
CA GLY A 104 -16.93 -9.13 23.76
C GLY A 104 -16.70 -7.67 24.18
N GLU A 105 -16.05 -6.88 23.33
CA GLU A 105 -15.78 -5.46 23.55
C GLU A 105 -16.90 -4.59 22.93
N LYS A 106 -16.94 -3.30 23.27
CA LYS A 106 -17.98 -2.35 22.81
C LYS A 106 -17.37 -1.17 22.05
N VAL A 107 -18.01 -0.79 20.94
CA VAL A 107 -17.72 0.42 20.14
C VAL A 107 -18.84 1.43 20.31
#